data_AF-A0AAN6IZZ3-F1
#
_entry.id   AF-A0AAN6IZZ3-F1
#
_cell.length_a   1.000
_cell.length_b   1.000
_cell.length_c   1.000
_cell.angle_alpha   90.00
_cell.angle_beta   90.00
_cell.angle_gamma   90.00
#
_symmetry.space_group_name_H-M   'P 1'
#
loop_
_entity.id
_entity.type
_entity.pdbx_description
1 polymer ?
#
loop_
_entity_poly.entity_id
_entity_poly.type
_entity_poly.pdbx_seq_one_letter_code
_entity_poly.pdbx_strand_id
1 'polypeptide(L)'
;MYFKNFTIPNIQQPFYCGQHVLLAHSQAYRLGKSMMANSTIAWKANGGYKIPLTNSSEDAEAVQRAWDFTEGWWSDPIYLTGDYNAAVKAFVSTFLRPFTAGEKATILGSADIYAHDAYTYVNPHRSLAKQPPPASASVSAANPSNSD
;
A
#
# COMPACT_ATOMS: atom_id res chain seq x y z
N MET A 1 4.44 -24.97 -18.38
CA MET A 1 3.93 -24.01 -17.38
C MET A 1 4.97 -22.91 -17.26
N TYR A 2 4.64 -21.65 -17.59
CA TYR A 2 5.61 -20.59 -17.95
C TYR A 2 6.22 -19.83 -16.74
N PHE A 3 5.96 -20.27 -15.51
CA PHE A 3 6.42 -19.59 -14.30
C PHE A 3 7.60 -20.33 -13.68
N LYS A 4 8.73 -19.62 -13.56
CA LYS A 4 9.92 -20.10 -12.86
C LYS A 4 9.58 -20.33 -11.38
N ASN A 5 10.16 -21.39 -10.79
CA ASN A 5 10.07 -21.60 -9.35
C ASN A 5 10.94 -20.56 -8.65
N PHE A 6 10.33 -19.65 -7.90
CA PHE A 6 11.04 -18.62 -7.15
C PHE A 6 11.23 -19.07 -5.71
N THR A 7 12.38 -18.74 -5.12
CA THR A 7 12.65 -18.95 -3.69
C THR A 7 11.92 -17.94 -2.81
N ILE A 8 11.41 -16.85 -3.38
CA ILE A 8 10.69 -15.79 -2.67
C ILE A 8 9.23 -16.23 -2.42
N PRO A 9 8.74 -16.17 -1.17
CA PRO A 9 7.33 -16.45 -0.85
C PRO A 9 6.35 -15.61 -1.66
N ASN A 10 5.22 -16.19 -2.07
CA ASN A 10 4.25 -15.55 -2.96
C ASN A 10 3.79 -14.16 -2.48
N ILE A 11 3.50 -14.01 -1.18
CA ILE A 11 3.06 -12.73 -0.59
C ILE A 11 4.13 -11.63 -0.63
N GLN A 12 5.42 -12.00 -0.73
CA GLN A 12 6.54 -11.06 -0.75
C GLN A 12 6.92 -10.63 -2.17
N GLN A 13 6.64 -11.48 -3.18
CA GLN A 13 7.01 -11.23 -4.58
C GLN A 13 6.53 -9.85 -5.11
N PRO A 14 5.29 -9.38 -4.82
CA PRO A 14 4.83 -8.06 -5.26
C PRO A 14 5.67 -6.91 -4.70
N PHE A 15 6.16 -7.03 -3.48
CA PHE A 15 6.95 -6.00 -2.82
C PHE A 15 8.40 -5.97 -3.32
N TYR A 16 8.99 -7.14 -3.55
CA TYR A 16 10.28 -7.23 -4.24
C TYR A 16 10.22 -6.62 -5.64
N CYS A 17 9.18 -6.96 -6.41
CA CYS A 17 8.93 -6.36 -7.71
C CYS A 17 8.76 -4.84 -7.58
N GLY A 18 7.91 -4.40 -6.66
CA GLY A 18 7.59 -2.98 -6.50
C GLY A 18 8.78 -2.12 -6.10
N GLN A 19 9.67 -2.62 -5.23
CA GLN A 19 10.91 -1.90 -4.90
C GLN A 19 11.77 -1.68 -6.14
N HIS A 20 11.94 -2.70 -6.98
CA HIS A 20 12.72 -2.58 -8.22
C HIS A 20 12.03 -1.67 -9.24
N VAL A 21 10.71 -1.69 -9.32
CA VAL A 21 9.95 -0.79 -10.20
C VAL A 21 10.08 0.67 -9.77
N LEU A 22 10.02 0.98 -8.47
CA LEU A 22 10.28 2.34 -7.97
C LEU A 22 11.69 2.82 -8.34
N LEU A 23 12.70 1.96 -8.16
CA LEU A 23 14.07 2.29 -8.51
C LEU A 23 14.23 2.48 -10.03
N ALA A 24 13.68 1.58 -10.84
CA ALA A 24 13.73 1.67 -12.30
C ALA A 24 13.01 2.93 -12.80
N HIS A 25 11.83 3.24 -12.28
CA HIS A 25 11.08 4.45 -12.60
C HIS A 25 11.89 5.70 -12.26
N SER A 26 12.51 5.74 -11.07
CA SER A 26 13.33 6.87 -10.66
C SER A 26 14.51 7.12 -11.61
N GLN A 27 15.22 6.06 -12.03
CA GLN A 27 16.33 6.17 -12.98
C GLN A 27 15.84 6.59 -14.38
N ALA A 28 14.74 6.00 -14.85
CA ALA A 28 14.14 6.35 -16.13
C ALA A 28 13.66 7.81 -16.16
N TYR A 29 13.08 8.30 -15.05
CA TYR A 29 12.70 9.70 -14.90
C TYR A 29 13.92 10.61 -15.04
N ARG A 30 15.00 10.37 -14.27
CA ARG A 30 16.21 11.23 -14.33
C ARG A 30 16.86 11.22 -15.71
N LEU A 31 16.94 10.07 -16.37
CA LEU A 31 17.45 9.96 -17.74
C LEU A 31 16.53 10.68 -18.75
N GLY A 32 15.21 10.48 -18.64
CA GLY A 32 14.24 11.15 -19.50
C GLY A 32 14.33 12.66 -19.39
N LYS A 33 14.46 13.19 -18.16
CA LYS A 33 14.66 14.62 -17.92
C LYS A 33 16.01 15.13 -18.44
N SER A 34 17.08 14.33 -18.42
CA SER A 34 18.38 14.77 -18.97
C SER A 34 18.39 14.83 -20.50
N MET A 35 17.64 13.94 -21.17
CA MET A 35 17.51 13.92 -22.63
C MET A 35 16.45 14.90 -23.16
N MET A 36 15.37 15.08 -22.40
CA MET A 36 14.21 15.89 -22.76
C MET A 36 13.75 16.69 -21.54
N ALA A 37 14.45 17.79 -21.23
CA ALA A 37 14.21 18.60 -20.04
C ALA A 37 12.74 19.06 -19.88
N ASN A 38 12.06 19.30 -20.99
CA ASN A 38 10.67 19.78 -21.02
C ASN A 38 9.62 18.66 -21.13
N SER A 39 10.03 17.38 -21.09
CA SER A 39 9.07 16.26 -21.08
C SER A 39 8.32 16.18 -19.75
N THR A 40 7.06 15.75 -19.80
CA THR A 40 6.26 15.43 -18.62
C THR A 40 6.28 13.92 -18.42
N ILE A 41 6.74 13.48 -17.26
CA ILE A 41 6.80 12.06 -16.89
C ILE A 41 5.95 11.86 -15.63
N ALA A 42 5.09 10.84 -15.64
CA ALA A 42 4.18 10.54 -14.55
C ALA A 42 4.40 9.12 -14.02
N TRP A 43 4.00 8.91 -12.77
CA TRP A 43 3.64 7.60 -12.27
C TRP A 43 2.13 7.49 -12.25
N LYS A 44 1.59 6.42 -12.83
CA LYS A 44 0.14 6.20 -12.89
C LYS A 44 -0.23 5.07 -11.94
N ALA A 45 -0.89 5.42 -10.84
CA ALA A 45 -1.35 4.46 -9.85
C ALA A 45 -2.80 4.05 -10.13
N ASN A 46 -3.12 2.78 -9.89
CA ASN A 46 -4.49 2.30 -9.92
C ASN A 46 -5.06 2.21 -8.50
N GLY A 47 -6.34 2.51 -8.38
CA GLY A 47 -7.08 2.19 -7.16
C GLY A 47 -8.42 2.91 -7.09
N GLY A 48 -9.20 2.53 -6.09
CA GLY A 48 -10.55 3.06 -5.89
C GLY A 48 -10.66 3.84 -4.60
N TYR A 49 -11.73 4.63 -4.47
CA TYR A 49 -12.03 5.32 -3.22
C TYR A 49 -12.37 4.32 -2.10
N LYS A 50 -11.93 4.58 -0.87
CA LYS A 50 -12.13 3.68 0.29
C LYS A 50 -13.24 4.26 1.16
N ILE A 51 -14.34 3.52 1.32
CA ILE A 51 -15.45 3.90 2.19
C ILE A 51 -15.37 3.05 3.47
N PRO A 52 -15.38 3.66 4.67
CA PRO A 52 -15.39 2.90 5.92
C PRO A 52 -16.74 2.17 6.10
N LEU A 53 -16.74 1.02 6.78
CA LEU A 53 -17.97 0.24 7.02
C LEU A 53 -18.90 0.93 8.03
N THR A 54 -18.32 1.56 9.05
CA THR A 54 -18.97 2.31 10.12
C THR A 54 -18.18 3.59 10.43
N ASN A 55 -18.71 4.43 11.33
CA ASN A 55 -18.01 5.63 11.81
C ASN A 55 -17.02 5.33 12.97
N SER A 56 -16.59 4.07 13.12
CA SER A 56 -15.66 3.68 14.18
C SER A 56 -14.23 4.12 13.87
N SER A 57 -13.40 4.26 14.91
CA SER A 57 -11.96 4.51 14.77
C SER A 57 -11.28 3.37 14.01
N GLU A 58 -11.71 2.14 14.25
CA GLU A 58 -11.13 0.93 13.68
C GLU A 58 -11.33 0.89 12.15
N ASP A 59 -12.50 1.31 11.66
CA ASP A 59 -12.78 1.41 10.23
C ASP A 59 -12.03 2.58 9.58
N ALA A 60 -11.84 3.69 10.29
CA ALA A 60 -11.01 4.79 9.80
C ALA A 60 -9.54 4.34 9.61
N GLU A 61 -8.98 3.60 10.58
CA GLU A 61 -7.65 3.02 10.45
C GLU A 61 -7.56 1.97 9.35
N ALA A 62 -8.61 1.15 9.17
CA ALA A 62 -8.67 0.17 8.09
C ALA A 62 -8.67 0.83 6.70
N VAL A 63 -9.41 1.94 6.56
CA VAL A 63 -9.40 2.78 5.36
C VAL A 63 -8.01 3.34 5.10
N GLN A 64 -7.32 3.85 6.13
CA GLN A 64 -5.95 4.36 5.99
C GLN A 64 -5.00 3.26 5.52
N ARG A 65 -5.03 2.07 6.15
CA ARG A 65 -4.23 0.91 5.71
C ARG A 65 -4.54 0.52 4.27
N ALA A 66 -5.81 0.59 3.86
CA ALA A 66 -6.19 0.29 2.49
C ALA A 66 -5.56 1.30 1.50
N TRP A 67 -5.55 2.61 1.81
CA TRP A 67 -4.82 3.61 1.03
C TRP A 67 -3.31 3.34 1.00
N ASP A 68 -2.72 3.06 2.16
CA ASP A 68 -1.28 2.83 2.31
C ASP A 68 -0.80 1.69 1.41
N PHE A 69 -1.54 0.58 1.36
CA PHE A 69 -1.15 -0.63 0.62
C PHE A 69 -1.67 -0.69 -0.84
N THR A 70 -2.37 0.33 -1.33
CA THR A 70 -2.84 0.38 -2.73
C THR A 70 -2.14 1.47 -3.54
N GLU A 71 -2.45 2.74 -3.30
CA GLU A 71 -1.77 3.86 -3.96
C GLU A 71 -0.58 4.36 -3.13
N GLY A 72 -0.71 4.43 -1.81
CA GLY A 72 0.22 5.10 -0.91
C GLY A 72 1.65 4.56 -0.97
N TRP A 73 1.83 3.25 -1.08
CA TRP A 73 3.15 2.65 -1.16
C TRP A 73 3.95 2.99 -2.44
N TRP A 74 3.31 3.59 -3.45
CA TRP A 74 3.98 4.22 -4.59
C TRP A 74 4.05 5.74 -4.43
N SER A 75 2.92 6.32 -4.04
CA SER A 75 2.74 7.77 -4.00
C SER A 75 3.58 8.43 -2.91
N ASP A 76 3.71 7.83 -1.74
CA ASP A 76 4.55 8.36 -0.66
C ASP A 76 6.03 8.41 -1.04
N PRO A 77 6.63 7.34 -1.60
CA PRO A 77 7.99 7.43 -2.11
C PRO A 77 8.16 8.51 -3.18
N ILE A 78 7.27 8.57 -4.17
CA ILE A 78 7.45 9.43 -5.35
C ILE A 78 7.18 10.90 -5.03
N TYR A 79 6.12 11.21 -4.29
CA TYR A 79 5.61 12.58 -4.15
C TYR A 79 5.87 13.21 -2.79
N LEU A 80 6.13 12.42 -1.74
CA LEU A 80 6.17 12.94 -0.36
C LEU A 80 7.52 12.79 0.32
N THR A 81 8.08 11.58 0.40
CA THR A 81 9.18 11.27 1.34
C THR A 81 10.40 10.59 0.73
N GLY A 82 10.30 9.99 -0.46
CA GLY A 82 11.35 9.13 -1.02
C GLY A 82 11.38 7.72 -0.40
N ASP A 83 10.51 7.40 0.55
CA ASP A 83 10.45 6.13 1.27
C ASP A 83 9.00 5.64 1.39
N TYR A 84 8.81 4.39 1.82
CA TYR A 84 7.47 3.86 2.08
C TYR A 84 6.79 4.55 3.27
N ASN A 85 5.46 4.65 3.24
CA ASN A 85 4.65 5.03 4.40
C ASN A 85 4.88 4.06 5.58
N ALA A 86 4.54 4.51 6.79
CA ALA A 86 4.85 3.78 8.02
C ALA A 86 4.28 2.35 8.05
N ALA A 87 3.04 2.16 7.59
CA ALA A 87 2.38 0.86 7.60
C ALA A 87 3.06 -0.14 6.64
N VAL A 88 3.34 0.29 5.41
CA VAL A 88 4.02 -0.53 4.40
C VAL A 88 5.45 -0.81 4.82
N LYS A 89 6.16 0.21 5.32
CA LYS A 89 7.54 0.08 5.79
C LYS A 89 7.66 -0.93 6.91
N ALA A 90 6.76 -0.89 7.89
CA ALA A 90 6.71 -1.87 8.96
C ALA A 90 6.51 -3.30 8.41
N PHE A 91 5.57 -3.47 7.48
CA PHE A 91 5.28 -4.78 6.86
C PHE A 91 6.48 -5.34 6.09
N VAL A 92 7.10 -4.55 5.22
CA VAL A 92 8.18 -5.03 4.34
C VAL A 92 9.53 -5.17 5.06
N SER A 93 9.72 -4.51 6.22
CA SER A 93 11.00 -4.49 6.95
C SER A 93 11.55 -5.87 7.32
N THR A 94 10.69 -6.89 7.40
CA THR A 94 11.07 -8.25 7.79
C THR A 94 11.70 -9.05 6.65
N PHE A 95 11.49 -8.64 5.40
CA PHE A 95 11.95 -9.40 4.23
C PHE A 95 12.52 -8.55 3.09
N LEU A 96 12.41 -7.23 3.16
CA LEU A 96 12.86 -6.31 2.12
C LEU A 96 13.94 -5.38 2.69
N ARG A 97 15.00 -5.14 1.93
CA ARG A 97 16.03 -4.18 2.36
C ARG A 97 15.44 -2.76 2.36
N PRO A 98 15.83 -1.89 3.30
CA PRO A 98 15.48 -0.48 3.22
C PRO A 98 16.09 0.18 1.98
N PHE A 99 15.47 1.26 1.51
CA PHE A 99 16.12 2.16 0.55
C PHE A 99 17.33 2.84 1.20
N THR A 100 18.42 2.94 0.45
CA THR A 100 19.58 3.76 0.81
C THR A 100 19.25 5.25 0.68
N ALA A 101 20.03 6.11 1.31
CA ALA A 101 19.82 7.56 1.22
C ALA A 101 19.83 8.08 -0.24
N GLY A 102 20.72 7.55 -1.08
CA GLY A 102 20.80 7.90 -2.50
C GLY A 102 19.58 7.44 -3.31
N GLU A 103 19.06 6.24 -3.00
CA GLU A 103 17.84 5.74 -3.63
C GLU A 103 16.63 6.60 -3.27
N LYS A 104 16.45 6.94 -1.99
CA LYS A 104 15.36 7.81 -1.54
C LYS A 104 15.40 9.17 -2.23
N ALA A 105 16.60 9.77 -2.32
CA ALA A 105 16.80 11.03 -3.00
C ALA A 105 16.50 10.95 -4.51
N THR A 106 16.76 9.80 -5.13
CA THR A 106 16.48 9.61 -6.56
C THR A 106 14.99 9.37 -6.81
N ILE A 107 14.29 8.66 -5.92
CA ILE A 107 12.85 8.38 -6.00
C ILE A 107 12.02 9.65 -5.72
N LEU A 108 12.39 10.44 -4.71
CA LEU A 108 11.63 11.62 -4.34
C LEU A 108 11.57 12.63 -5.49
N GLY A 109 10.36 13.03 -5.87
CA GLY A 109 10.09 13.94 -6.97
C GLY A 109 10.38 13.33 -8.34
N SER A 110 10.27 12.00 -8.50
CA SER A 110 10.47 11.34 -9.80
C SER A 110 9.23 11.32 -10.70
N ALA A 111 8.29 12.24 -10.51
CA ALA A 111 7.13 12.42 -11.38
C ALA A 111 6.68 13.89 -11.36
N ASP A 112 6.31 14.41 -12.53
CA ASP A 112 5.92 15.82 -12.71
C ASP A 112 4.44 16.06 -12.43
N ILE A 113 3.61 15.03 -12.63
CA ILE A 113 2.16 15.06 -12.39
C ILE A 113 1.71 13.81 -11.65
N TYR A 114 0.59 13.92 -10.94
CA TYR A 114 -0.09 12.79 -10.33
C TYR A 114 -1.11 12.21 -11.31
N ALA A 115 -1.01 10.92 -11.62
CA ALA A 115 -1.95 10.24 -12.51
C ALA A 115 -2.62 9.06 -11.78
N HIS A 116 -3.96 9.01 -11.82
CA HIS A 116 -4.76 8.01 -11.11
C HIS A 116 -5.76 7.35 -12.05
N ASP A 117 -5.65 6.03 -12.20
CA ASP A 117 -6.67 5.19 -12.83
C ASP A 117 -7.84 4.94 -11.84
N ALA A 118 -8.72 5.93 -11.70
CA ALA A 118 -9.79 5.95 -10.70
C ALA A 118 -11.10 5.33 -11.22
N TYR A 119 -11.16 4.01 -11.29
CA TYR A 119 -12.31 3.31 -11.89
C TYR A 119 -13.52 3.10 -10.97
N THR A 120 -13.29 2.97 -9.66
CA THR A 120 -14.34 2.48 -8.75
C THR A 120 -14.15 2.97 -7.31
N TYR A 121 -15.03 2.54 -6.42
CA TYR A 121 -14.89 2.67 -4.98
C TYR A 121 -15.13 1.32 -4.31
N VAL A 122 -14.55 1.10 -3.15
CA VAL A 122 -14.76 -0.10 -2.34
C VAL A 122 -16.03 0.11 -1.52
N ASN A 123 -17.09 -0.65 -1.82
CA ASN A 123 -18.32 -0.67 -1.03
C ASN A 123 -18.22 -1.76 0.06
N PRO A 124 -18.05 -1.39 1.34
CA PRO A 124 -17.89 -2.38 2.41
C PRO A 124 -19.18 -3.18 2.66
N HIS A 125 -20.36 -2.63 2.37
CA HIS A 125 -21.64 -3.31 2.57
C HIS A 125 -21.93 -4.38 1.51
N ARG A 126 -21.28 -4.33 0.33
CA ARG A 126 -21.40 -5.39 -0.69
C ARG A 126 -20.57 -6.63 -0.36
N SER A 127 -19.51 -6.48 0.44
CA SER A 127 -18.66 -7.58 0.91
C SER A 127 -19.41 -8.52 1.87
N LEU A 128 -20.25 -7.96 2.74
CA LEU A 128 -21.01 -8.69 3.76
C LEU A 128 -22.15 -9.55 3.19
N ALA A 129 -22.62 -9.27 1.96
CA ALA A 129 -23.64 -10.09 1.32
C ALA A 129 -23.19 -11.53 0.97
N LYS A 130 -21.90 -11.85 1.17
CA LYS A 130 -21.33 -13.18 0.90
C LYS A 130 -20.62 -13.83 2.09
N GLN A 131 -20.49 -13.16 3.23
CA GLN A 131 -19.86 -13.75 4.41
C GLN A 131 -20.94 -14.12 5.43
N PRO A 132 -21.09 -15.41 5.82
CA PRO A 132 -21.90 -15.73 6.98
C PRO A 132 -21.30 -15.00 8.20
N PRO A 133 -22.15 -14.55 9.13
CA PRO A 133 -21.68 -13.79 10.29
C PRO A 133 -20.61 -14.61 11.05
N PRO A 134 -19.52 -13.98 11.51
CA PRO A 134 -18.57 -14.66 12.38
C PRO A 134 -19.33 -15.13 13.61
N ALA A 135 -19.15 -16.40 13.98
CA ALA A 135 -19.72 -16.97 15.20
C ALA A 135 -19.30 -16.06 16.37
N SER A 136 -20.28 -15.48 17.06
CA SER A 136 -20.02 -14.62 18.20
C SER A 136 -19.23 -15.42 19.24
N ALA A 137 -17.98 -15.04 19.48
CA ALA A 137 -17.25 -15.51 20.64
C ALA A 137 -17.97 -14.95 21.87
N SER A 138 -18.79 -15.79 22.51
CA SER A 138 -19.41 -15.46 23.79
C SER A 138 -18.30 -15.29 24.83
N VAL A 139 -17.98 -14.05 25.17
CA VAL A 139 -17.19 -13.75 26.35
C VAL A 139 -18.10 -13.98 27.55
N SER A 140 -17.95 -15.12 28.23
CA SER A 140 -18.61 -15.35 29.51
C SER A 140 -17.95 -14.45 30.56
N ALA A 141 -18.61 -13.35 30.92
CA ALA A 141 -18.23 -12.58 32.09
C ALA A 141 -18.44 -13.44 33.35
N ALA A 142 -17.36 -13.70 34.09
CA ALA A 142 -17.42 -14.29 35.41
C ALA A 142 -18.18 -13.33 36.35
N ASN A 143 -19.26 -13.80 36.96
CA ASN A 143 -20.11 -13.02 37.85
C ASN A 143 -19.54 -13.07 39.29
N PRO A 144 -19.20 -11.93 39.95
CA PRO A 144 -18.76 -11.93 41.33
C PRO A 144 -19.92 -11.52 42.24
N SER A 145 -20.64 -12.50 42.80
CA SER A 145 -21.40 -12.31 44.04
C SER A 145 -21.93 -13.64 44.56
N ASN A 146 -21.43 -14.10 45.70
CA ASN A 146 -22.27 -14.52 46.83
C ASN A 146 -21.37 -14.51 48.07
N SER A 147 -21.59 -13.51 48.91
CA SER A 147 -21.23 -13.46 50.33
C SER A 147 -22.25 -14.30 51.12
N ASP A 148 -21.73 -15.02 52.12
CA ASP A 148 -22.35 -15.56 53.34
C ASP A 148 -23.84 -15.99 53.33
#